data_AF-A0A354TJE9-F1
#
_entry.id   AF-A0A354TJE9-F1
#
_cell.length_a   1.000
_cell.length_b   1.000
_cell.length_c   1.000
_cell.angle_alpha   90.00
_cell.angle_beta   90.00
_cell.angle_gamma   90.00
#
_symmetry.space_group_name_H-M   'P 1'
#
loop_
_entity.id
_entity.type
_entity.pdbx_description
1 polymer ?
#
loop_
_entity_poly.entity_id
_entity_poly.type
_entity_poly.pdbx_seq_one_letter_code
_entity_poly.pdbx_strand_id
1 'polypeptide(L)'
;MKTLRQHHKLLGWFMICLMAVWLPGNNLRAATFYWDSDGFITGNDATTGDGLGGDGVWDLSSAFWWDGDASMGAWNNSFNDVAIFAGTAGIVTLADLVSAGGLTFNSRGSTITGSTLTLGAPAGSNSPVINVGLMNSATISSLLAGTQGFTKTGNGALVLANAANTFTGDISIKQGSLVISNAWQLGSGNTAISVTGIANTGNPGFSGGQLVLNGIDGGVIMTRDISVSGRGPGAVNSSGGLVSVGNNVLNGNLVIASGASEGRVTATHGITTVNGGVQLGAGAAQLFYGNGNWIINGRVTG
;
A
#
# COMPACT_ATOMS: atom_id res chain seq x y z
N MET A 1 -77.45 -34.68 18.67
CA MET A 1 -76.67 -34.28 17.47
C MET A 1 -76.10 -32.88 17.67
N LYS A 2 -74.98 -32.76 18.38
CA LYS A 2 -74.24 -31.50 18.63
C LYS A 2 -72.78 -31.84 18.94
N THR A 3 -72.04 -32.27 17.93
CA THR A 3 -70.58 -32.44 17.96
C THR A 3 -70.09 -32.54 16.51
N LEU A 4 -68.89 -32.03 16.21
CA LEU A 4 -68.25 -31.87 14.88
C LEU A 4 -68.55 -30.57 14.11
N ARG A 5 -68.37 -29.42 14.76
CA ARG A 5 -68.15 -28.14 14.04
C ARG A 5 -66.98 -27.36 14.67
N GLN A 6 -65.82 -28.00 14.86
CA GLN A 6 -64.62 -27.34 15.40
C GLN A 6 -63.27 -27.80 14.80
N HIS A 7 -63.23 -28.39 13.60
CA HIS A 7 -61.94 -28.73 12.94
C HIS A 7 -61.78 -28.26 11.49
N HIS A 8 -62.51 -27.22 11.05
CA HIS A 8 -62.28 -26.59 9.74
C HIS A 8 -61.59 -25.22 9.83
N LYS A 9 -60.88 -24.94 10.94
CA LYS A 9 -60.09 -23.70 11.12
C LYS A 9 -58.57 -23.89 10.96
N LEU A 10 -58.11 -25.00 10.39
CA LEU A 10 -56.67 -25.36 10.47
C LEU A 10 -56.00 -25.76 9.14
N LEU A 11 -56.65 -25.61 7.98
CA LEU A 11 -56.07 -26.10 6.72
C LEU A 11 -56.24 -25.14 5.53
N GLY A 12 -56.06 -23.83 5.75
CA GLY A 12 -56.25 -22.82 4.70
C GLY A 12 -55.29 -21.63 4.74
N TRP A 13 -54.19 -21.69 5.50
CA TRP A 13 -53.29 -20.54 5.63
C TRP A 13 -51.79 -20.87 5.69
N PHE A 14 -51.39 -22.02 5.15
CA PHE A 14 -50.00 -22.47 5.19
C PHE A 14 -49.48 -22.88 3.81
N MET A 15 -49.59 -22.01 2.79
CA MET A 15 -48.84 -22.14 1.54
C MET A 15 -49.04 -20.92 0.63
N ILE A 16 -48.46 -19.78 1.03
CA ILE A 16 -48.06 -18.77 0.04
C ILE A 16 -46.54 -18.74 0.06
N CYS A 17 -45.99 -19.10 -1.09
CA CYS A 17 -44.60 -19.36 -1.38
C CYS A 17 -43.66 -18.30 -0.78
N LEU A 18 -42.80 -18.74 0.15
CA LEU A 18 -41.54 -18.09 0.44
C LEU A 18 -40.62 -18.30 -0.77
N MET A 19 -40.80 -17.51 -1.83
CA MET A 19 -39.75 -17.31 -2.82
C MET A 19 -38.72 -16.40 -2.17
N ALA A 20 -37.79 -17.00 -1.43
CA ALA A 20 -36.52 -16.35 -1.17
C ALA A 20 -35.86 -16.12 -2.53
N VAL A 21 -35.97 -14.89 -3.04
CA VAL A 21 -35.12 -14.44 -4.14
C VAL A 21 -33.71 -14.53 -3.59
N TRP A 22 -32.97 -15.56 -4.00
CA TRP A 22 -31.52 -15.58 -3.89
C TRP A 22 -31.02 -14.47 -4.81
N LEU A 23 -31.02 -13.24 -4.30
CA LEU A 23 -30.16 -12.21 -4.85
C LEU A 23 -28.76 -12.78 -4.66
N PRO A 24 -27.98 -13.03 -5.73
CA PRO A 24 -26.55 -13.23 -5.53
C PRO A 24 -26.10 -12.05 -4.68
N GLY A 25 -25.51 -12.32 -3.52
CA GLY A 25 -24.95 -11.27 -2.70
C GLY A 25 -23.97 -10.52 -3.59
N ASN A 26 -24.36 -9.33 -4.03
CA ASN A 26 -23.43 -8.40 -4.65
C ASN A 26 -22.43 -8.16 -3.54
N ASN A 27 -21.27 -8.81 -3.62
CA ASN A 27 -20.15 -8.46 -2.75
C ASN A 27 -19.93 -6.98 -3.02
N LEU A 28 -20.39 -6.13 -2.11
CA LEU A 28 -20.23 -4.69 -2.24
C LEU A 28 -18.73 -4.45 -2.31
N ARG A 29 -18.26 -3.88 -3.43
CA ARG A 29 -16.87 -3.44 -3.54
C ARG A 29 -16.67 -2.36 -2.48
N ALA A 30 -15.50 -2.35 -1.86
CA ALA A 30 -15.11 -1.27 -0.95
C ALA A 30 -15.36 0.09 -1.64
N ALA A 31 -15.98 1.01 -0.90
CA ALA A 31 -16.24 2.36 -1.35
C ALA A 31 -14.94 3.19 -1.28
N THR A 32 -15.01 4.40 -1.80
CA THR A 32 -13.88 5.33 -1.81
C THR A 32 -14.37 6.68 -1.33
N PHE A 33 -13.65 7.27 -0.38
CA PHE A 33 -14.01 8.56 0.22
C PHE A 33 -12.82 9.51 0.19
N TYR A 34 -13.11 10.80 0.02
CA TYR A 34 -12.12 11.86 -0.01
C TYR A 34 -12.03 12.52 1.36
N TRP A 35 -10.79 12.72 1.83
CA TRP A 35 -10.51 13.50 3.02
C TRP A 35 -10.82 14.97 2.76
N ASP A 36 -11.71 15.52 3.57
CA ASP A 36 -12.16 16.89 3.52
C ASP A 36 -12.22 17.41 4.96
N SER A 37 -11.19 18.17 5.34
CA SER A 37 -11.03 18.66 6.71
C SER A 37 -11.98 19.78 7.10
N ASP A 38 -12.63 20.45 6.14
CA ASP A 38 -13.55 21.54 6.45
C ASP A 38 -14.99 21.05 6.65
N GLY A 39 -15.31 19.86 6.13
CA GLY A 39 -16.58 19.19 6.36
C GLY A 39 -17.72 19.66 5.45
N PHE A 40 -17.43 20.40 4.37
CA PHE A 40 -18.41 21.00 3.49
C PHE A 40 -18.33 20.48 2.06
N ILE A 41 -19.47 20.04 1.52
CA ILE A 41 -19.58 19.61 0.10
C ILE A 41 -19.32 20.76 -0.88
N THR A 42 -19.57 22.01 -0.46
CA THR A 42 -19.53 23.15 -1.37
C THR A 42 -18.10 23.49 -1.76
N GLY A 43 -17.77 23.30 -3.04
CA GLY A 43 -16.44 23.58 -3.58
C GLY A 43 -15.58 22.33 -3.78
N ASN A 44 -16.07 21.16 -3.37
CA ASN A 44 -15.37 19.90 -3.56
C ASN A 44 -15.33 19.49 -5.04
N ASP A 45 -14.13 19.21 -5.53
CA ASP A 45 -13.89 18.68 -6.87
C ASP A 45 -12.95 17.46 -6.78
N ALA A 46 -13.49 16.28 -7.05
CA ALA A 46 -12.74 15.02 -7.03
C ALA A 46 -11.64 14.93 -8.11
N THR A 47 -11.76 15.71 -9.18
CA THR A 47 -10.84 15.70 -10.33
C THR A 47 -9.63 16.59 -10.07
N THR A 48 -9.86 17.81 -9.59
CA THR A 48 -8.78 18.79 -9.32
C THR A 48 -8.25 18.69 -7.90
N GLY A 49 -9.06 18.20 -6.96
CA GLY A 49 -8.78 18.24 -5.53
C GLY A 49 -9.19 19.56 -4.87
N ASP A 50 -9.82 20.49 -5.59
CA ASP A 50 -10.27 21.75 -5.00
C ASP A 50 -11.30 21.48 -3.90
N GLY A 51 -11.26 22.28 -2.82
CA GLY A 51 -12.10 22.08 -1.63
C GLY A 51 -11.65 20.93 -0.71
N LEU A 52 -10.73 20.07 -1.13
CA LEU A 52 -10.35 18.87 -0.38
C LEU A 52 -9.01 19.02 0.37
N GLY A 53 -8.74 18.07 1.26
CA GLY A 53 -7.45 17.95 1.94
C GLY A 53 -7.40 18.70 3.26
N GLY A 54 -6.20 19.14 3.63
CA GLY A 54 -5.92 19.95 4.82
C GLY A 54 -5.57 19.12 6.07
N ASP A 55 -5.11 19.85 7.10
CA ASP A 55 -4.83 19.28 8.43
C ASP A 55 -6.14 18.91 9.13
N GLY A 56 -6.15 17.80 9.88
CA GLY A 56 -7.30 17.49 10.73
C GLY A 56 -7.23 16.12 11.40
N VAL A 57 -8.34 15.74 12.02
CA VAL A 57 -8.44 14.53 12.84
C VAL A 57 -9.28 13.49 12.11
N TRP A 58 -8.67 12.33 11.86
CA TRP A 58 -9.39 11.15 11.40
C TRP A 58 -9.91 10.38 12.62
N ASP A 59 -11.18 10.61 12.94
CA ASP A 59 -11.96 9.86 13.92
C ASP A 59 -13.15 9.13 13.24
N LEU A 60 -13.90 8.35 14.01
CA LEU A 60 -15.03 7.56 13.50
C LEU A 60 -16.41 8.24 13.64
N SER A 61 -16.44 9.52 14.01
CA SER A 61 -17.65 10.28 14.35
C SER A 61 -17.84 11.57 13.54
N SER A 62 -16.76 12.23 13.15
CA SER A 62 -16.74 13.50 12.42
C SER A 62 -17.00 13.28 10.94
N ALA A 63 -17.82 14.15 10.36
CA ALA A 63 -18.19 14.07 8.95
C ALA A 63 -17.14 14.73 8.05
N PHE A 64 -15.94 14.14 7.96
CA PHE A 64 -14.80 14.62 7.15
C PHE A 64 -14.48 13.74 5.94
N TRP A 65 -15.39 12.82 5.61
CA TRP A 65 -15.24 11.91 4.46
C TRP A 65 -16.33 12.17 3.44
N TRP A 66 -15.94 12.79 2.33
CA TRP A 66 -16.81 13.07 1.20
C TRP A 66 -16.90 11.84 0.29
N ASP A 67 -18.10 11.49 -0.17
CA ASP A 67 -18.35 10.34 -1.07
C ASP A 67 -17.91 10.57 -2.52
N GLY A 68 -17.41 11.76 -2.83
CA GLY A 68 -17.06 12.16 -4.20
C GLY A 68 -18.25 12.70 -5.01
N ASP A 69 -19.41 12.86 -4.37
CA ASP A 69 -20.63 13.39 -4.99
C ASP A 69 -21.36 14.35 -4.03
N ALA A 70 -22.35 13.86 -3.27
CA ALA A 70 -23.34 14.70 -2.62
C ALA A 70 -23.39 14.54 -1.10
N SER A 71 -22.50 13.75 -0.47
CA SER A 71 -22.59 13.50 0.97
C SER A 71 -21.26 13.51 1.71
N MET A 72 -21.31 14.07 2.91
CA MET A 72 -20.26 13.96 3.93
C MET A 72 -20.66 12.91 4.95
N GLY A 73 -19.69 12.12 5.39
CA GLY A 73 -19.90 11.08 6.38
C GLY A 73 -18.69 10.89 7.28
N ALA A 74 -18.91 10.12 8.34
CA ALA A 74 -17.82 9.61 9.18
C ALA A 74 -17.19 8.38 8.54
N TRP A 75 -15.92 8.12 8.86
CA TRP A 75 -15.26 6.90 8.40
C TRP A 75 -15.85 5.66 9.04
N ASN A 76 -16.02 4.59 8.26
CA ASN A 76 -16.52 3.31 8.75
C ASN A 76 -15.48 2.19 8.57
N ASN A 77 -15.04 1.63 9.68
CA ASN A 77 -14.06 0.53 9.70
C ASN A 77 -14.59 -0.81 9.16
N SER A 78 -15.90 -0.94 8.88
CA SER A 78 -16.53 -2.25 8.62
C SER A 78 -16.27 -2.80 7.22
N PHE A 79 -15.93 -1.94 6.26
CA PHE A 79 -15.93 -2.32 4.84
C PHE A 79 -14.55 -2.32 4.19
N ASN A 80 -13.50 -1.96 4.95
CA ASN A 80 -12.16 -1.70 4.41
C ASN A 80 -12.23 -0.76 3.21
N ASP A 81 -12.91 0.38 3.38
CA ASP A 81 -13.03 1.40 2.35
C ASP A 81 -11.66 2.04 2.04
N VAL A 82 -11.58 2.74 0.91
CA VAL A 82 -10.37 3.38 0.42
C VAL A 82 -10.41 4.88 0.72
N ALA A 83 -9.38 5.39 1.38
CA ALA A 83 -9.25 6.82 1.67
C ALA A 83 -8.45 7.53 0.58
N ILE A 84 -8.94 8.67 0.09
CA ILE A 84 -8.23 9.55 -0.86
C ILE A 84 -7.85 10.85 -0.16
N PHE A 85 -6.57 11.18 -0.21
CA PHE A 85 -6.01 12.47 0.19
C PHE A 85 -5.65 13.24 -1.07
N ALA A 86 -6.46 14.23 -1.42
CA ALA A 86 -6.27 15.11 -2.57
C ALA A 86 -6.31 16.58 -2.11
N GLY A 87 -6.12 17.52 -3.03
CA GLY A 87 -6.19 18.95 -2.72
C GLY A 87 -5.02 19.43 -1.86
N THR A 88 -5.33 20.20 -0.83
CA THR A 88 -4.32 20.78 0.06
C THR A 88 -3.63 19.67 0.88
N ALA A 89 -2.30 19.54 0.78
CA ALA A 89 -1.56 18.59 1.61
C ALA A 89 -1.64 19.01 3.08
N GLY A 90 -1.75 18.03 3.99
CA GLY A 90 -1.82 18.26 5.42
C GLY A 90 -1.47 17.04 6.26
N ILE A 91 -1.49 17.23 7.57
CA ILE A 91 -1.31 16.21 8.60
C ILE A 91 -2.68 15.72 9.04
N VAL A 92 -2.98 14.46 8.72
CA VAL A 92 -4.18 13.75 9.17
C VAL A 92 -3.81 12.90 10.38
N THR A 93 -4.38 13.26 11.53
CA THR A 93 -4.09 12.61 12.81
C THR A 93 -5.19 11.63 13.17
N LEU A 94 -4.87 10.34 13.26
CA LEU A 94 -5.80 9.31 13.70
C LEU A 94 -6.02 9.45 15.21
N ALA A 95 -7.25 9.81 15.61
CA ALA A 95 -7.67 9.80 17.00
C ALA A 95 -8.14 8.41 17.44
N ASP A 96 -8.70 7.63 16.51
CA ASP A 96 -9.22 6.29 16.75
C ASP A 96 -8.37 5.22 16.06
N LEU A 97 -8.62 3.95 16.38
CA LEU A 97 -8.13 2.84 15.57
C LEU A 97 -8.91 2.83 14.24
N VAL A 98 -8.20 2.92 13.13
CA VAL A 98 -8.79 2.98 11.79
C VAL A 98 -8.47 1.70 11.02
N SER A 99 -9.46 1.17 10.29
CA SER A 99 -9.29 0.11 9.30
C SER A 99 -9.57 0.66 7.90
N ALA A 100 -8.67 0.39 6.95
CA ALA A 100 -8.82 0.82 5.56
C ALA A 100 -8.35 -0.27 4.58
N GLY A 101 -8.98 -0.33 3.41
CA GLY A 101 -8.57 -1.21 2.31
C GLY A 101 -7.60 -0.61 1.33
N GLY A 102 -7.35 0.69 1.45
CA GLY A 102 -6.31 1.35 0.70
C GLY A 102 -6.23 2.83 1.02
N LEU A 103 -5.15 3.44 0.56
CA LEU A 103 -4.90 4.87 0.66
C LEU A 103 -4.45 5.37 -0.71
N THR A 104 -4.96 6.52 -1.14
CA THR A 104 -4.50 7.21 -2.34
C THR A 104 -4.04 8.61 -1.96
N PHE A 105 -2.82 8.96 -2.34
CA PHE A 105 -2.25 10.28 -2.08
C PHE A 105 -1.99 11.02 -3.39
N ASN A 106 -2.80 12.06 -3.62
CA ASN A 106 -2.74 12.92 -4.80
C ASN A 106 -2.19 14.33 -4.50
N SER A 107 -1.68 14.52 -3.28
CA SER A 107 -1.04 15.77 -2.84
C SER A 107 0.38 15.50 -2.34
N ARG A 108 1.29 16.43 -2.59
CA ARG A 108 2.69 16.31 -2.16
C ARG A 108 2.85 16.76 -0.71
N GLY A 109 3.25 15.84 0.16
CA GLY A 109 3.61 16.12 1.55
C GLY A 109 2.57 15.69 2.58
N SER A 110 1.47 15.04 2.17
CA SER A 110 0.46 14.55 3.10
C SER A 110 1.06 13.56 4.10
N THR A 111 0.67 13.70 5.37
CA THR A 111 1.17 12.85 6.46
C THR A 111 0.01 12.23 7.22
N ILE A 112 0.11 10.93 7.50
CA ILE A 112 -0.77 10.23 8.43
C ILE A 112 -0.02 9.98 9.73
N THR A 113 -0.58 10.39 10.87
CA THR A 113 0.06 10.23 12.20
C THR A 113 -0.96 9.90 13.29
N GLY A 114 -0.51 9.65 14.51
CA GLY A 114 -1.37 9.34 15.66
C GLY A 114 -1.53 7.84 15.87
N SER A 115 -2.79 7.40 16.01
CA SER A 115 -3.16 6.02 16.37
C SER A 115 -2.84 4.98 15.27
N THR A 116 -3.31 3.76 15.45
CA THR A 116 -3.07 2.61 14.56
C THR A 116 -3.95 2.67 13.32
N LEU A 117 -3.32 2.47 12.16
CA LEU A 117 -3.98 2.20 10.89
C LEU A 117 -3.82 0.71 10.53
N THR A 118 -4.92 -0.02 10.52
CA THR A 118 -4.97 -1.43 10.13
C THR A 118 -5.33 -1.56 8.65
N LEU A 119 -4.45 -2.15 7.86
CA LEU A 119 -4.70 -2.41 6.45
C LEU A 119 -5.30 -3.81 6.27
N GLY A 120 -6.50 -3.88 5.69
CA GLY A 120 -7.22 -5.12 5.40
C GLY A 120 -7.68 -5.13 3.95
N ALA A 121 -7.54 -6.24 3.22
CA ALA A 121 -7.88 -6.22 1.79
C ALA A 121 -9.38 -5.85 1.59
N PRO A 122 -9.69 -4.94 0.66
CA PRO A 122 -11.07 -4.62 0.33
C PRO A 122 -11.75 -5.81 -0.34
N ALA A 123 -13.08 -5.92 -0.24
CA ALA A 123 -13.83 -7.00 -0.85
C ALA A 123 -13.53 -7.09 -2.36
N GLY A 124 -13.14 -8.29 -2.81
CA GLY A 124 -12.74 -8.55 -4.20
C GLY A 124 -11.26 -8.27 -4.53
N SER A 125 -10.44 -7.89 -3.55
CA SER A 125 -8.98 -7.80 -3.66
C SER A 125 -8.27 -8.78 -2.73
N ASN A 126 -7.05 -9.16 -3.09
CA ASN A 126 -6.19 -10.01 -2.25
C ASN A 126 -5.24 -9.18 -1.35
N SER A 127 -5.11 -7.88 -1.60
CA SER A 127 -4.17 -7.00 -0.89
C SER A 127 -4.71 -5.57 -0.80
N PRO A 128 -4.47 -4.86 0.32
CA PRO A 128 -4.62 -3.41 0.38
C PRO A 128 -3.71 -2.71 -0.62
N VAL A 129 -4.14 -1.57 -1.14
CA VAL A 129 -3.32 -0.76 -2.06
C VAL A 129 -3.01 0.59 -1.45
N ILE A 130 -1.72 0.95 -1.42
CA ILE A 130 -1.28 2.32 -1.16
C ILE A 130 -0.81 2.91 -2.48
N ASN A 131 -1.56 3.87 -3.00
CA ASN A 131 -1.24 4.61 -4.21
C ASN A 131 -0.68 5.97 -3.84
N VAL A 132 0.46 6.34 -4.43
CA VAL A 132 0.97 7.71 -4.36
C VAL A 132 1.13 8.21 -5.79
N GLY A 133 0.35 9.23 -6.16
CA GLY A 133 0.32 9.79 -7.51
C GLY A 133 1.70 10.29 -7.98
N LEU A 134 1.86 10.43 -9.29
CA LEU A 134 3.10 10.94 -9.89
C LEU A 134 3.49 12.30 -9.28
N MET A 135 4.77 12.50 -8.97
CA MET A 135 5.31 13.71 -8.33
C MET A 135 4.77 14.04 -6.92
N ASN A 136 3.93 13.17 -6.36
CA ASN A 136 3.50 13.28 -4.97
C ASN A 136 4.41 12.48 -4.03
N SER A 137 4.30 12.82 -2.76
CA SER A 137 4.95 12.12 -1.66
C SER A 137 4.01 12.04 -0.48
N ALA A 138 4.00 10.91 0.22
CA ALA A 138 3.22 10.73 1.43
C ALA A 138 4.06 10.08 2.52
N THR A 139 3.80 10.47 3.77
CA THR A 139 4.46 9.89 4.95
C THR A 139 3.43 9.23 5.84
N ILE A 140 3.67 7.99 6.24
CA ILE A 140 2.87 7.30 7.26
C ILE A 140 3.73 7.14 8.51
N SER A 141 3.38 7.90 9.54
CA SER A 141 3.98 7.87 10.88
C SER A 141 3.11 7.13 11.91
N SER A 142 1.83 6.91 11.59
CA SER A 142 0.97 6.00 12.36
C SER A 142 1.51 4.57 12.39
N LEU A 143 1.15 3.82 13.42
CA LEU A 143 1.43 2.39 13.48
C LEU A 143 0.63 1.68 12.37
N LEU A 144 1.32 0.99 11.47
CA LEU A 144 0.68 0.12 10.49
C LEU A 144 0.54 -1.31 11.04
N ALA A 145 -0.69 -1.83 10.98
CA ALA A 145 -1.05 -3.19 11.39
C ALA A 145 -1.83 -3.93 10.28
N GLY A 146 -2.07 -5.23 10.49
CA GLY A 146 -2.84 -6.07 9.56
C GLY A 146 -2.03 -7.26 9.01
N THR A 147 -2.72 -8.26 8.48
CA THR A 147 -2.08 -9.53 8.05
C THR A 147 -1.90 -9.64 6.55
N GLN A 148 -2.53 -8.78 5.76
CA GLN A 148 -2.53 -8.87 4.29
C GLN A 148 -1.42 -8.06 3.61
N GLY A 149 -0.59 -7.35 4.40
CA GLY A 149 0.48 -6.50 3.87
C GLY A 149 -0.09 -5.37 3.01
N PHE A 150 0.62 -4.97 1.96
CA PHE A 150 0.12 -3.98 1.00
C PHE A 150 0.86 -4.02 -0.34
N THR A 151 0.17 -3.52 -1.37
CA THR A 151 0.77 -3.22 -2.67
C THR A 151 0.98 -1.71 -2.83
N LYS A 152 2.23 -1.27 -3.02
CA LYS A 152 2.56 0.11 -3.38
C LYS A 152 2.43 0.30 -4.89
N THR A 153 1.59 1.26 -5.28
CA THR A 153 1.38 1.68 -6.67
C THR A 153 1.51 3.20 -6.82
N GLY A 154 1.36 3.70 -8.04
CA GLY A 154 1.53 5.12 -8.35
C GLY A 154 3.00 5.54 -8.32
N ASN A 155 3.34 6.52 -9.14
CA ASN A 155 4.73 6.87 -9.45
C ASN A 155 5.38 7.84 -8.44
N GLY A 156 4.67 8.17 -7.36
CA GLY A 156 5.19 8.96 -6.24
C GLY A 156 5.89 8.13 -5.17
N ALA A 157 6.37 8.82 -4.14
CA ALA A 157 7.12 8.24 -3.04
C ALA A 157 6.26 8.04 -1.78
N LEU A 158 6.29 6.84 -1.22
CA LEU A 158 5.73 6.54 0.11
C LEU A 158 6.89 6.41 1.11
N VAL A 159 6.83 7.17 2.21
CA VAL A 159 7.74 7.05 3.34
C VAL A 159 7.01 6.36 4.48
N LEU A 160 7.57 5.26 4.99
CA LEU A 160 7.12 4.68 6.26
C LEU A 160 8.07 5.16 7.36
N ALA A 161 7.55 5.91 8.32
CA ALA A 161 8.36 6.52 9.37
C ALA A 161 8.32 5.73 10.69
N ASN A 162 7.27 4.94 10.92
CA ASN A 162 7.09 4.22 12.19
C ASN A 162 7.84 2.88 12.24
N ALA A 163 8.89 2.79 13.05
CA ALA A 163 9.68 1.57 13.24
C ALA A 163 9.04 0.56 14.21
N ALA A 164 7.80 0.77 14.65
CA ALA A 164 7.06 -0.17 15.49
C ALA A 164 5.97 -0.94 14.70
N ASN A 165 5.92 -0.81 13.37
CA ASN A 165 4.93 -1.47 12.51
C ASN A 165 4.83 -2.98 12.80
N THR A 166 3.60 -3.50 12.84
CA THR A 166 3.29 -4.88 13.25
C THR A 166 2.60 -5.71 12.16
N PHE A 167 2.41 -5.15 10.97
CA PHE A 167 1.81 -5.90 9.87
C PHE A 167 2.72 -7.03 9.40
N THR A 168 2.13 -8.16 8.97
CA THR A 168 2.88 -9.40 8.67
C THR A 168 2.82 -9.84 7.21
N GLY A 169 1.87 -9.35 6.42
CA GLY A 169 1.66 -9.81 5.05
C GLY A 169 2.71 -9.29 4.06
N ASP A 170 2.51 -9.66 2.80
CA ASP A 170 3.43 -9.38 1.71
C ASP A 170 3.52 -7.89 1.38
N ILE A 171 4.73 -7.43 1.07
CA ILE A 171 4.96 -6.09 0.51
C ILE A 171 5.32 -6.26 -0.96
N SER A 172 4.49 -5.70 -1.83
CA SER A 172 4.75 -5.63 -3.27
C SER A 172 4.87 -4.17 -3.71
N ILE A 173 6.00 -3.79 -4.29
CA ILE A 173 6.26 -2.45 -4.81
C ILE A 173 6.23 -2.52 -6.33
N LYS A 174 5.12 -2.07 -6.91
CA LYS A 174 4.88 -2.17 -8.36
C LYS A 174 5.22 -0.87 -9.11
N GLN A 175 5.05 0.26 -8.45
CA GLN A 175 5.30 1.58 -9.03
C GLN A 175 5.78 2.58 -7.97
N GLY A 176 6.59 3.53 -8.43
CA GLY A 176 7.18 4.58 -7.59
C GLY A 176 8.10 4.01 -6.53
N SER A 177 8.31 4.78 -5.45
CA SER A 177 9.29 4.43 -4.42
C SER A 177 8.61 4.14 -3.07
N LEU A 178 9.07 3.10 -2.38
CA LEU A 178 8.89 2.91 -0.95
C LEU A 178 10.21 3.24 -0.25
N VAL A 179 10.18 4.18 0.70
CA VAL A 179 11.35 4.66 1.41
C VAL A 179 11.27 4.26 2.88
N ILE A 180 12.33 3.65 3.38
CA ILE A 180 12.53 3.29 4.79
C ILE A 180 13.91 3.71 5.26
N SER A 181 14.05 4.02 6.54
CA SER A 181 15.31 4.23 7.25
C SER A 181 15.57 3.19 8.34
N ASN A 182 14.63 2.28 8.58
CA ASN A 182 14.76 1.18 9.52
C ASN A 182 13.97 -0.04 9.01
N ALA A 183 14.54 -1.25 9.12
CA ALA A 183 13.88 -2.45 8.61
C ALA A 183 12.54 -2.76 9.30
N TRP A 184 12.38 -2.38 10.58
CA TRP A 184 11.14 -2.57 11.33
C TRP A 184 9.98 -1.70 10.81
N GLN A 185 10.25 -0.69 9.97
CA GLN A 185 9.19 0.04 9.26
C GLN A 185 8.47 -0.85 8.24
N LEU A 186 9.05 -1.98 7.82
CA LEU A 186 8.43 -2.96 6.93
C LEU A 186 7.61 -4.03 7.68
N GLY A 187 7.32 -3.80 8.96
CA GLY A 187 6.51 -4.70 9.77
C GLY A 187 7.26 -5.97 10.20
N SER A 188 6.53 -6.87 10.85
CA SER A 188 7.04 -8.13 11.41
C SER A 188 6.86 -9.34 10.49
N GLY A 189 6.51 -9.12 9.22
CA GLY A 189 6.41 -10.19 8.22
C GLY A 189 7.76 -10.84 7.92
N ASN A 190 7.72 -12.06 7.40
CA ASN A 190 8.92 -12.88 7.12
C ASN A 190 9.07 -13.27 5.64
N THR A 191 8.13 -12.86 4.77
CA THR A 191 8.19 -13.12 3.33
C THR A 191 9.14 -12.15 2.62
N ALA A 192 9.53 -12.47 1.40
CA ALA A 192 10.38 -11.57 0.62
C ALA A 192 9.67 -10.24 0.29
N ILE A 193 10.41 -9.14 0.31
CA ILE A 193 9.93 -7.86 -0.25
C ILE A 193 10.03 -7.94 -1.76
N SER A 194 8.90 -7.81 -2.47
CA SER A 194 8.84 -7.96 -3.91
C SER A 194 8.83 -6.58 -4.59
N VAL A 195 9.90 -6.25 -5.29
CA VAL A 195 9.98 -5.09 -6.18
C VAL A 195 9.82 -5.57 -7.62
N THR A 196 8.74 -5.13 -8.27
CA THR A 196 8.44 -5.54 -9.64
C THR A 196 8.57 -4.37 -10.60
N GLY A 197 9.08 -4.65 -11.80
CA GLY A 197 9.11 -3.69 -12.88
C GLY A 197 9.42 -4.35 -14.22
N ILE A 198 9.29 -3.58 -15.29
CA ILE A 198 9.71 -4.01 -16.63
C ILE A 198 11.05 -3.37 -17.02
N ALA A 199 11.84 -4.06 -17.82
CA ALA A 199 13.08 -3.52 -18.38
C ALA A 199 12.84 -2.74 -19.68
N ASN A 200 11.95 -1.75 -19.61
CA ASN A 200 11.72 -0.83 -20.72
C ASN A 200 12.57 0.44 -20.55
N THR A 201 13.19 0.93 -21.62
CA THR A 201 13.76 2.29 -21.66
C THR A 201 12.78 3.25 -22.28
N GLY A 202 12.54 4.38 -21.63
CA GLY A 202 11.65 5.40 -22.18
C GLY A 202 10.19 4.95 -22.12
N ASN A 203 9.41 5.26 -23.16
CA ASN A 203 7.95 5.11 -23.14
C ASN A 203 7.46 3.64 -23.15
N PRO A 204 6.55 3.22 -22.24
CA PRO A 204 6.11 3.98 -21.07
C PRO A 204 7.19 4.02 -19.99
N GLY A 205 7.52 5.24 -19.56
CA GLY A 205 8.36 5.48 -18.39
C GLY A 205 7.59 5.13 -17.12
N PHE A 206 8.28 5.12 -15.98
CA PHE A 206 7.70 4.83 -14.67
C PHE A 206 6.99 3.47 -14.60
N SER A 207 7.64 2.45 -15.11
CA SER A 207 7.06 1.11 -15.27
C SER A 207 7.66 0.07 -14.30
N GLY A 208 8.13 0.54 -13.15
CA GLY A 208 8.60 -0.33 -12.07
C GLY A 208 8.58 0.33 -10.70
N GLY A 209 8.66 -0.50 -9.68
CA GLY A 209 8.80 -0.11 -8.29
C GLY A 209 10.25 0.09 -7.86
N GLN A 210 10.42 0.68 -6.70
CA GLN A 210 11.71 0.85 -6.04
C GLN A 210 11.58 0.76 -4.53
N LEU A 211 12.44 -0.03 -3.90
CA LEU A 211 12.71 0.04 -2.47
C LEU A 211 13.94 0.92 -2.24
N VAL A 212 13.82 1.93 -1.38
CA VAL A 212 14.92 2.79 -0.95
C VAL A 212 15.27 2.48 0.50
N LEU A 213 16.51 2.05 0.72
CA LEU A 213 17.12 1.89 2.04
C LEU A 213 17.89 3.17 2.37
N ASN A 214 17.26 4.05 3.14
CA ASN A 214 17.85 5.30 3.60
C ASN A 214 18.61 5.09 4.92
N GLY A 215 19.82 4.54 4.80
CA GLY A 215 20.72 4.24 5.91
C GLY A 215 21.72 5.35 6.23
N ILE A 216 21.43 6.61 5.88
CA ILE A 216 22.32 7.74 6.20
C ILE A 216 22.51 7.86 7.73
N ASP A 217 21.43 7.67 8.49
CA ASP A 217 21.38 7.87 9.94
C ASP A 217 21.45 6.53 10.70
N GLY A 218 22.58 5.83 10.58
CA GLY A 218 22.86 4.60 11.35
C GLY A 218 22.65 3.29 10.61
N GLY A 219 22.25 3.35 9.33
CA GLY A 219 22.15 2.19 8.46
C GLY A 219 20.87 1.37 8.61
N VAL A 220 20.48 0.70 7.53
CA VAL A 220 19.37 -0.26 7.53
C VAL A 220 19.93 -1.68 7.59
N ILE A 221 19.51 -2.46 8.59
CA ILE A 221 19.81 -3.89 8.72
C ILE A 221 18.59 -4.70 8.30
N MET A 222 18.58 -5.16 7.05
CA MET A 222 17.49 -5.96 6.47
C MET A 222 17.70 -7.44 6.76
N THR A 223 16.73 -8.08 7.42
CA THR A 223 16.74 -9.53 7.67
C THR A 223 15.89 -10.32 6.69
N ARG A 224 14.91 -9.66 6.06
CA ARG A 224 14.04 -10.25 5.04
C ARG A 224 14.74 -10.31 3.69
N ASP A 225 14.36 -11.29 2.89
CA ASP A 225 14.78 -11.38 1.51
C ASP A 225 14.21 -10.21 0.69
N ILE A 226 14.97 -9.75 -0.29
CA ILE A 226 14.57 -8.72 -1.24
C ILE A 226 14.64 -9.32 -2.64
N SER A 227 13.52 -9.29 -3.35
CA SER A 227 13.42 -9.70 -4.75
C SER A 227 13.20 -8.48 -5.63
N VAL A 228 14.06 -8.30 -6.63
CA VAL A 228 14.04 -7.17 -7.55
C VAL A 228 13.96 -7.64 -8.99
N SER A 229 13.03 -7.03 -9.72
CA SER A 229 12.96 -7.10 -11.19
C SER A 229 12.77 -5.70 -11.78
N GLY A 230 13.31 -5.51 -12.98
CA GLY A 230 13.19 -4.25 -13.72
C GLY A 230 14.20 -3.19 -13.31
N ARG A 231 14.03 -2.01 -13.92
CA ARG A 231 15.02 -0.91 -13.84
C ARG A 231 14.63 0.24 -12.91
N GLY A 232 13.60 0.04 -12.08
CA GLY A 232 13.05 1.05 -11.17
C GLY A 232 12.19 2.13 -11.87
N PRO A 233 11.57 3.03 -11.10
CA PRO A 233 10.72 4.10 -11.62
C PRO A 233 11.55 5.23 -12.26
N GLY A 234 10.94 5.94 -13.21
CA GLY A 234 11.49 7.16 -13.82
C GLY A 234 11.19 7.23 -15.31
N ALA A 235 11.34 8.41 -15.92
CA ALA A 235 11.03 8.59 -17.35
C ALA A 235 11.77 7.61 -18.28
N VAL A 236 13.00 7.23 -17.93
CA VAL A 236 13.82 6.25 -18.66
C VAL A 236 13.98 4.91 -17.94
N ASN A 237 13.34 4.74 -16.77
CA ASN A 237 13.50 3.59 -15.87
C ASN A 237 14.98 3.24 -15.66
N SER A 238 15.71 4.05 -14.90
CA SER A 238 17.16 3.85 -14.70
C SER A 238 17.60 4.08 -13.27
N SER A 239 16.67 4.06 -12.31
CA SER A 239 16.93 4.36 -10.91
C SER A 239 17.26 3.12 -10.08
N GLY A 240 16.88 1.93 -10.56
CA GLY A 240 17.04 0.66 -9.87
C GLY A 240 15.83 0.30 -9.02
N GLY A 241 15.51 -0.99 -8.96
CA GLY A 241 14.45 -1.51 -8.10
C GLY A 241 14.87 -1.58 -6.62
N LEU A 242 16.17 -1.65 -6.34
CA LEU A 242 16.71 -1.39 -5.00
C LEU A 242 17.66 -0.20 -5.08
N VAL A 243 17.48 0.78 -4.21
CA VAL A 243 18.41 1.89 -4.00
C VAL A 243 18.87 1.85 -2.56
N SER A 244 20.18 1.72 -2.38
CA SER A 244 20.86 1.79 -1.10
C SER A 244 21.53 3.16 -0.97
N VAL A 245 21.25 3.84 0.13
CA VAL A 245 21.82 5.14 0.50
C VAL A 245 22.43 5.01 1.89
N GLY A 246 23.71 5.34 2.04
CA GLY A 246 24.43 5.17 3.31
C GLY A 246 24.93 3.74 3.50
N ASN A 247 25.19 3.37 4.76
CA ASN A 247 25.76 2.07 5.09
C ASN A 247 24.65 1.08 5.45
N ASN A 248 24.41 0.06 4.61
CA ASN A 248 23.30 -0.88 4.79
C ASN A 248 23.80 -2.31 4.85
N VAL A 249 23.07 -3.17 5.55
CA VAL A 249 23.38 -4.60 5.68
C VAL A 249 22.16 -5.43 5.26
N LEU A 250 22.35 -6.32 4.31
CA LEU A 250 21.34 -7.28 3.87
C LEU A 250 21.72 -8.68 4.40
N ASN A 251 21.08 -9.10 5.49
CA ASN A 251 21.21 -10.45 6.03
C ASN A 251 20.28 -11.45 5.35
N GLY A 252 19.15 -10.98 4.81
CA GLY A 252 18.33 -11.77 3.89
C GLY A 252 18.96 -11.89 2.51
N ASN A 253 18.43 -12.80 1.68
CA ASN A 253 18.89 -12.98 0.30
C ASN A 253 18.54 -11.76 -0.55
N LEU A 254 19.42 -11.43 -1.49
CA LEU A 254 19.16 -10.48 -2.55
C LEU A 254 18.97 -11.24 -3.86
N VAL A 255 17.73 -11.29 -4.33
CA VAL A 255 17.38 -11.89 -5.61
C VAL A 255 17.22 -10.78 -6.65
N ILE A 256 18.06 -10.79 -7.67
CA ILE A 256 17.99 -9.88 -8.80
C ILE A 256 17.64 -10.73 -10.01
N ALA A 257 16.35 -11.01 -10.18
CA ALA A 257 15.90 -12.02 -11.13
C ALA A 257 14.67 -11.55 -11.92
N SER A 258 14.81 -11.58 -13.24
CA SER A 258 13.69 -11.81 -14.13
C SER A 258 14.19 -12.46 -15.41
N GLY A 259 13.63 -13.62 -15.76
CA GLY A 259 13.99 -14.37 -16.97
C GLY A 259 13.75 -13.60 -18.29
N ALA A 260 13.04 -12.48 -18.23
CA ALA A 260 12.65 -11.65 -19.36
C ALA A 260 13.00 -10.15 -19.19
N SER A 261 13.65 -9.75 -18.10
CA SER A 261 13.85 -8.33 -17.77
C SER A 261 15.16 -8.10 -17.01
N GLU A 262 15.85 -7.01 -17.30
CA GLU A 262 17.02 -6.55 -16.55
C GLU A 262 16.63 -6.13 -15.13
N GLY A 263 17.36 -6.61 -14.14
CA GLY A 263 17.25 -6.17 -12.74
C GLY A 263 18.38 -5.23 -12.37
N ARG A 264 18.05 -4.18 -11.62
CA ARG A 264 19.00 -3.12 -11.23
C ARG A 264 18.97 -2.86 -9.73
N VAL A 265 20.14 -2.89 -9.12
CA VAL A 265 20.35 -2.45 -7.74
C VAL A 265 21.44 -1.37 -7.69
N THR A 266 21.17 -0.31 -6.96
CA THR A 266 21.99 0.91 -6.94
C THR A 266 22.51 1.15 -5.54
N ALA A 267 23.82 1.37 -5.36
CA ALA A 267 24.37 1.98 -4.16
C ALA A 267 24.79 3.40 -4.52
N THR A 268 24.07 4.41 -4.03
CA THR A 268 24.37 5.79 -4.41
C THR A 268 25.62 6.30 -3.70
N HIS A 269 25.73 6.08 -2.38
CA HIS A 269 26.89 6.40 -1.54
C HIS A 269 26.89 5.46 -0.33
N GLY A 270 28.05 5.25 0.30
CA GLY A 270 28.21 4.33 1.44
C GLY A 270 28.50 2.88 1.01
N ILE A 271 28.47 1.96 1.96
CA ILE A 271 28.73 0.53 1.75
C ILE A 271 27.44 -0.27 1.97
N THR A 272 27.06 -1.09 0.99
CA THR A 272 26.01 -2.10 1.16
C THR A 272 26.64 -3.48 1.28
N THR A 273 26.55 -4.07 2.47
CA THR A 273 27.06 -5.42 2.74
C THR A 273 25.93 -6.44 2.59
N VAL A 274 26.10 -7.43 1.71
CA VAL A 274 25.15 -8.52 1.50
C VAL A 274 25.73 -9.79 2.11
N ASN A 275 25.19 -10.18 3.27
CA ASN A 275 25.55 -11.41 3.97
C ASN A 275 24.70 -12.61 3.50
N GLY A 276 23.43 -12.36 3.12
CA GLY A 276 22.59 -13.37 2.48
C GLY A 276 23.08 -13.76 1.08
N GLY A 277 22.48 -14.80 0.49
CA GLY A 277 22.80 -15.21 -0.87
C GLY A 277 22.42 -14.13 -1.89
N VAL A 278 23.22 -14.00 -2.95
CA VAL A 278 22.89 -13.18 -4.11
C VAL A 278 22.53 -14.10 -5.26
N GLN A 279 21.27 -14.06 -5.70
CA GLN A 279 20.82 -14.82 -6.86
C GLN A 279 20.63 -13.88 -8.04
N LEU A 280 21.32 -14.15 -9.15
CA LEU A 280 21.18 -13.44 -10.41
C LEU A 280 20.26 -14.24 -11.34
N GLY A 281 19.35 -13.56 -12.02
CA GLY A 281 18.46 -14.18 -13.01
C GLY A 281 19.17 -14.48 -14.33
N ALA A 282 18.77 -15.57 -14.98
CA ALA A 282 19.20 -15.92 -16.35
C ALA A 282 18.48 -15.07 -17.41
N GLY A 283 19.10 -14.86 -18.57
CA GLY A 283 18.45 -14.32 -19.79
C GLY A 283 18.54 -12.81 -20.00
N ALA A 284 18.63 -12.00 -18.95
CA ALA A 284 18.82 -10.55 -19.04
C ALA A 284 19.91 -10.06 -18.09
N ALA A 285 20.49 -8.88 -18.36
CA ALA A 285 21.54 -8.32 -17.54
C ALA A 285 21.07 -8.10 -16.08
N GLN A 286 21.95 -8.30 -15.11
CA GLN A 286 21.72 -7.96 -13.71
C GLN A 286 22.81 -7.00 -13.27
N LEU A 287 22.44 -5.78 -12.86
CA LEU A 287 23.39 -4.70 -12.63
C LEU A 287 23.43 -4.29 -11.17
N PHE A 288 24.65 -4.24 -10.65
CA PHE A 288 25.03 -3.47 -9.48
C PHE A 288 25.73 -2.20 -9.96
N TYR A 289 25.26 -1.01 -9.56
CA TYR A 289 25.84 0.26 -10.01
C TYR A 289 25.65 1.38 -8.98
N GLY A 290 26.14 2.58 -9.32
CA GLY A 290 26.14 3.78 -8.47
C GLY A 290 27.54 4.12 -7.94
N ASN A 291 27.64 5.16 -7.11
CA ASN A 291 28.93 5.65 -6.59
C ASN A 291 29.30 5.05 -5.22
N GLY A 292 28.41 4.25 -4.62
CA GLY A 292 28.65 3.49 -3.41
C GLY A 292 29.23 2.10 -3.68
N ASN A 293 29.61 1.40 -2.62
CA ASN A 293 30.23 0.08 -2.69
C ASN A 293 29.22 -1.04 -2.37
N TRP A 294 29.39 -2.18 -3.04
CA TRP A 294 28.74 -3.43 -2.69
C TRP A 294 29.80 -4.42 -2.17
N ILE A 295 29.57 -4.96 -0.97
CA ILE A 295 30.40 -6.04 -0.40
C ILE A 295 29.50 -7.26 -0.32
N ILE A 296 29.78 -8.29 -1.13
CA ILE A 296 29.00 -9.53 -1.11
C ILE A 296 29.80 -10.59 -0.36
N ASN A 297 29.37 -10.90 0.86
CA ASN A 297 29.93 -11.96 1.68
C ASN A 297 29.23 -13.30 1.42
N GLY A 298 27.95 -13.25 1.05
CA GLY A 298 27.15 -14.42 0.74
C GLY A 298 27.51 -15.07 -0.60
N ARG A 299 27.01 -16.28 -0.84
CA ARG A 299 27.21 -16.99 -2.11
C ARG A 299 26.50 -16.26 -3.24
N VAL A 300 27.21 -16.00 -4.33
CA VAL A 300 26.62 -15.56 -5.60
C VAL A 300 26.25 -16.77 -6.45
N THR A 301 25.01 -16.81 -6.95
CA THR A 301 24.50 -17.82 -7.88
C THR A 301 23.85 -17.15 -9.09
N GLY A 302 23.82 -17.85 -10.23
CA GLY A 302 23.23 -17.38 -11.48
C GLY A 302 23.14 -18.50 -12.50
#